data_AF-A0A966MNE1-F1
#
_entry.id   AF-A0A966MNE1-F1
#
_cell.length_a   1.000
_cell.length_b   1.000
_cell.length_c   1.000
_cell.angle_alpha   90.00
_cell.angle_beta   90.00
_cell.angle_gamma   90.00
#
_symmetry.space_group_name_H-M   'P 1'
#
loop_
_entity.id
_entity.type
_entity.pdbx_description
1 polymer ?
#
loop_
_entity_poly.entity_id
_entity_poly.type
_entity_poly.pdbx_seq_one_letter_code
_entity_poly.pdbx_strand_id
1 'polypeptide(L)'
;MFKICFFIFILISILTGCASVPSFKNESVTTPSKKGGGYYLDDGPGDHPPENIDAIPDATPRVEPFNARANQPYIALDNKYTPMTSFYPYKERLSELTIGVHLKKIVSSICHLLQLTN
;
A
#
# COMPACT_ATOMS: atom_id res chain seq x y z
N MET A 1 36.89 1.24 -32.11
CA MET A 1 35.88 0.17 -32.24
C MET A 1 36.02 -0.88 -31.14
N PHE A 2 37.20 -1.46 -30.90
CA PHE A 2 37.44 -2.46 -29.84
C PHE A 2 37.06 -2.00 -28.41
N LYS A 3 37.34 -0.73 -28.07
CA LYS A 3 36.98 -0.14 -26.76
C LYS A 3 35.48 0.02 -26.54
N ILE A 4 34.73 0.39 -27.58
CA ILE A 4 33.27 0.53 -27.51
C ILE A 4 32.60 -0.83 -27.31
N CYS A 5 33.05 -1.86 -28.03
CA CYS A 5 32.53 -3.22 -27.84
C CYS A 5 32.83 -3.75 -26.43
N PHE A 6 33.99 -3.41 -25.86
CA PHE A 6 34.37 -3.80 -24.51
C PHE A 6 33.48 -3.15 -23.43
N PHE A 7 33.22 -1.84 -23.55
CA PHE A 7 32.32 -1.15 -22.60
C PHE A 7 30.87 -1.61 -22.73
N ILE A 8 30.41 -1.94 -23.93
CA ILE A 8 29.07 -2.51 -24.15
C ILE A 8 28.95 -3.91 -23.50
N PHE A 9 29.98 -4.75 -23.60
CA PHE A 9 29.98 -6.08 -22.96
C PHE A 9 29.97 -6.02 -21.43
N ILE A 10 30.69 -5.06 -20.85
CA ILE A 10 30.69 -4.83 -19.39
C ILE A 10 29.31 -4.34 -18.92
N LEU A 11 28.67 -3.45 -19.69
CA LEU A 11 27.35 -2.91 -19.35
C LEU A 11 26.24 -3.99 -19.37
N ILE A 12 26.32 -4.95 -20.30
CA ILE A 12 25.34 -6.05 -20.41
C ILE A 12 25.51 -7.06 -19.26
N SER A 13 26.75 -7.33 -18.83
CA SER A 13 27.04 -8.28 -17.75
C SER A 13 26.56 -7.82 -16.37
N ILE A 14 26.36 -6.51 -16.16
CA ILE A 14 25.89 -5.96 -14.87
C ILE A 14 24.37 -6.05 -14.75
N LEU A 15 23.64 -6.29 -15.85
CA LEU A 15 22.17 -6.32 -15.87
C LEU A 15 21.56 -7.72 -15.63
N THR A 16 22.37 -8.76 -15.44
CA THR A 16 21.89 -10.11 -15.10
C THR A 16 21.58 -10.21 -13.60
N GLY A 17 20.47 -9.61 -13.19
CA GLY A 17 19.94 -9.78 -11.83
C GLY A 17 19.48 -11.22 -11.58
N CYS A 18 19.90 -11.80 -10.46
CA CYS A 18 19.37 -13.06 -9.95
C CYS A 18 17.89 -12.89 -9.56
N ALA A 19 16.97 -13.48 -10.34
CA ALA A 19 15.62 -13.78 -9.87
C ALA A 19 15.64 -15.15 -9.16
N SER A 20 16.01 -15.17 -7.88
CA SER A 20 15.81 -16.35 -7.03
C SER A 20 14.41 -16.30 -6.43
N VAL A 21 13.49 -17.13 -6.91
CA VAL A 21 12.18 -17.34 -6.30
C VAL A 21 12.37 -18.18 -5.02
N PRO A 22 11.97 -17.71 -3.83
CA PRO A 22 11.97 -18.56 -2.64
C PRO A 22 10.88 -19.62 -2.78
N SER A 23 11.24 -20.89 -2.76
CA SER A 23 10.29 -21.99 -2.64
C SER A 23 9.96 -22.18 -1.16
N PHE A 24 8.86 -21.59 -0.70
CA PHE A 24 8.33 -21.85 0.64
C PHE A 24 7.60 -23.20 0.62
N LYS A 25 8.29 -24.25 1.08
CA LYS A 25 7.65 -25.53 1.37
C LYS A 25 6.95 -25.42 2.72
N ASN A 26 5.66 -25.12 2.71
CA ASN A 26 4.84 -25.19 3.91
C ASN A 26 4.52 -26.66 4.18
N GLU A 27 5.10 -27.22 5.24
CA GLU A 27 4.69 -28.50 5.79
C GLU A 27 3.31 -28.33 6.40
N SER A 28 2.28 -28.69 5.64
CA SER A 28 0.89 -28.60 6.08
C SER A 28 0.64 -29.67 7.14
N VAL A 29 0.59 -29.27 8.41
CA VAL A 29 -0.12 -30.03 9.44
C VAL A 29 -1.58 -30.06 9.00
N THR A 30 -2.01 -31.21 8.48
CA THR A 30 -3.38 -31.45 8.06
C THR A 30 -4.24 -31.59 9.31
N THR A 31 -4.77 -30.48 9.80
CA THR A 31 -6.02 -30.50 10.56
C THR A 31 -7.16 -30.42 9.55
N PRO A 32 -8.22 -31.26 9.68
CA PRO A 32 -9.33 -31.22 8.75
C PRO A 32 -9.99 -29.85 8.83
N SER A 33 -9.86 -29.08 7.74
CA SER A 33 -10.57 -27.82 7.55
C SER A 33 -12.07 -28.11 7.67
N LYS A 34 -12.67 -27.68 8.78
CA LYS A 34 -14.11 -27.40 8.81
C LYS A 34 -14.35 -26.42 7.64
N LYS A 35 -15.33 -26.70 6.79
CA LYS A 35 -15.74 -25.80 5.70
C LYS A 35 -16.13 -24.44 6.29
N GLY A 36 -15.16 -23.54 6.46
CA GLY A 36 -15.31 -22.19 6.98
C GLY A 36 -15.23 -21.18 5.85
N GLY A 37 -15.80 -19.98 6.07
CA GLY A 37 -15.72 -18.87 5.12
C GLY A 37 -14.28 -18.44 4.82
N GLY A 38 -14.09 -17.56 3.83
CA GLY A 38 -12.78 -17.11 3.33
C GLY A 38 -11.98 -16.20 4.26
N TYR A 39 -12.00 -16.49 5.55
CA TYR A 39 -11.33 -15.78 6.64
C TYR A 39 -9.84 -16.15 6.68
N TYR A 40 -8.98 -15.17 6.93
CA TYR A 40 -7.55 -15.34 7.06
C TYR A 40 -7.14 -15.56 8.53
N LEU A 41 -6.48 -16.71 8.78
CA LEU A 41 -6.03 -17.11 10.11
C LEU A 41 -7.17 -17.08 11.15
N ASP A 42 -7.14 -16.11 12.05
CA ASP A 42 -8.03 -15.93 13.20
C ASP A 42 -8.98 -14.73 13.03
N ASP A 43 -9.06 -14.11 11.85
CA ASP A 43 -10.01 -13.02 11.56
C ASP A 43 -11.45 -13.52 11.30
N GLY A 44 -11.67 -14.84 11.38
CA GLY A 44 -12.96 -15.46 11.17
C GLY A 44 -13.91 -15.31 12.35
N PRO A 45 -15.21 -15.54 12.11
CA PRO A 45 -16.14 -15.75 13.20
C PRO A 45 -15.62 -16.94 13.99
N GLY A 46 -15.28 -16.73 15.27
CA GLY A 46 -14.68 -17.75 16.13
C GLY A 46 -15.53 -19.03 16.20
N ASP A 47 -15.05 -20.06 16.89
CA ASP A 47 -15.58 -21.44 16.78
C ASP A 47 -17.08 -21.64 17.08
N HIS A 48 -17.74 -20.70 17.75
CA HIS A 48 -19.12 -20.82 18.22
C HIS A 48 -19.93 -19.53 17.99
N PRO A 49 -20.23 -19.17 16.73
CA PRO A 49 -21.12 -18.05 16.45
C PRO A 49 -22.55 -18.36 16.96
N PRO A 50 -23.30 -17.38 17.50
CA PRO A 50 -24.70 -17.56 17.85
C PRO A 50 -25.55 -17.98 16.63
N GLU A 51 -26.57 -18.82 16.84
CA GLU A 51 -27.42 -19.33 15.75
C GLU A 51 -28.26 -18.22 15.07
N ASN A 52 -28.47 -17.09 15.75
CA ASN A 52 -29.36 -16.00 15.33
C ASN A 52 -28.63 -14.68 15.07
N ILE A 53 -27.44 -14.70 14.45
CA ILE A 53 -26.68 -13.49 14.09
C ILE A 53 -27.50 -12.54 13.22
N ASP A 54 -28.29 -13.06 12.29
CA ASP A 54 -29.12 -12.26 11.37
C ASP A 54 -30.24 -11.49 12.10
N ALA A 55 -30.56 -11.88 13.34
CA ALA A 55 -31.53 -11.19 14.18
C ALA A 55 -30.89 -10.08 15.03
N ILE A 56 -29.56 -9.98 15.06
CA ILE A 56 -28.86 -8.91 15.78
C ILE A 56 -29.04 -7.62 14.96
N PRO A 57 -29.58 -6.54 15.56
CA PRO A 57 -29.73 -5.28 14.85
C PRO A 57 -28.37 -4.67 14.52
N ASP A 58 -28.31 -3.92 13.42
CA ASP A 58 -27.11 -3.19 13.01
C ASP A 58 -26.59 -2.29 14.13
N ALA A 59 -25.26 -2.19 14.21
CA ALA A 59 -24.60 -1.34 15.18
C ALA A 59 -24.95 0.13 14.93
N THR A 60 -25.46 0.82 15.96
CA THR A 60 -25.66 2.27 15.91
C THR A 60 -24.33 3.00 16.08
N PRO A 61 -23.92 3.88 15.15
CA PRO A 61 -22.71 4.68 15.31
C PRO A 61 -22.75 5.51 16.60
N ARG A 62 -21.66 5.46 17.36
CA ARG A 62 -21.48 6.25 18.59
C ARG A 62 -20.18 7.03 18.50
N VAL A 63 -20.15 8.25 19.03
CA VAL A 63 -18.91 9.02 19.13
C VAL A 63 -18.09 8.43 20.28
N GLU A 64 -16.95 7.83 19.95
CA GLU A 64 -16.02 7.31 20.94
C GLU A 64 -15.06 8.41 21.43
N PRO A 65 -14.68 8.41 22.72
CA PRO A 65 -13.64 9.32 23.22
C PRO A 65 -12.29 9.08 22.53
N PHE A 66 -11.53 10.15 22.35
CA PHE A 66 -10.19 10.06 21.82
C PHE A 66 -9.27 9.20 22.72
N ASN A 67 -8.58 8.23 22.13
CA ASN A 67 -7.61 7.41 22.85
C ASN A 67 -6.39 8.27 23.25
N ALA A 68 -6.11 8.37 24.55
CA ALA A 68 -5.03 9.23 25.04
C ALA A 68 -3.63 8.84 24.53
N ARG A 69 -3.39 7.55 24.27
CA ARG A 69 -2.07 7.04 23.82
C ARG A 69 -1.89 7.17 22.31
N ALA A 70 -2.92 6.83 21.55
CA ALA A 70 -2.88 6.96 20.09
C ALA A 70 -2.74 8.42 19.63
N ASN A 71 -3.18 9.38 20.45
CA ASN A 71 -3.14 10.80 20.14
C ASN A 71 -1.93 11.55 20.75
N GLN A 72 -0.91 10.84 21.24
CA GLN A 72 0.34 11.48 21.66
C GLN A 72 1.22 11.87 20.46
N PRO A 73 2.02 12.95 20.56
CA PRO A 73 3.08 13.21 19.59
C PRO A 73 4.08 12.05 19.51
N TYR A 74 4.50 11.69 18.30
CA TYR A 74 5.44 10.58 18.06
C TYR A 74 6.46 10.91 16.96
N ILE A 75 7.50 10.09 16.86
CA ILE A 75 8.54 10.20 15.83
C ILE A 75 8.49 8.93 14.97
N ALA A 76 8.46 9.09 13.65
CA ALA A 76 8.57 8.00 12.70
C ALA A 76 9.36 8.49 11.48
N LEU A 77 10.26 7.65 10.94
CA LEU A 77 11.07 8.00 9.76
C LEU A 77 11.81 9.35 9.95
N ASP A 78 12.36 9.59 11.13
CA ASP A 78 13.04 10.84 11.53
C ASP A 78 12.17 12.12 11.45
N ASN A 79 10.86 11.98 11.37
CA ASN A 79 9.91 13.08 11.34
C ASN A 79 9.03 13.08 12.61
N LYS A 80 8.77 14.28 13.15
CA LYS A 80 7.88 14.47 14.30
C LYS A 80 6.45 14.70 13.83
N TYR A 81 5.52 13.92 14.36
CA TYR A 81 4.09 14.01 14.06
C TYR A 81 3.29 14.38 15.32
N THR A 82 2.22 15.17 15.15
CA THR A 82 1.28 15.52 16.23
C THR A 82 -0.15 15.32 15.71
N PRO A 83 -0.86 14.27 16.17
CA PRO A 83 -2.22 13.98 15.74
C PRO A 83 -3.21 15.10 16.10
N MET A 84 -4.31 15.20 15.34
CA MET A 84 -5.44 16.06 15.70
C MET A 84 -6.24 15.43 16.84
N THR A 85 -6.54 16.20 17.89
CA THR A 85 -7.25 15.75 19.10
C THR A 85 -8.70 16.23 19.17
N SER A 86 -9.27 16.60 18.03
CA SER A 86 -10.66 17.08 17.92
C SER A 86 -11.22 16.82 16.52
N PHE A 87 -12.54 16.74 16.43
CA PHE A 87 -13.26 16.51 15.18
C PHE A 87 -13.33 17.80 14.38
N TYR A 88 -12.62 17.86 13.25
CA TYR A 88 -12.75 18.93 12.26
C TYR A 88 -13.01 18.32 10.88
N PRO A 89 -13.84 18.96 10.03
CA PRO A 89 -13.95 18.57 8.63
C PRO A 89 -12.57 18.63 7.97
N TYR A 90 -12.05 17.48 7.56
CA TYR A 90 -10.76 17.38 6.86
C TYR A 90 -11.01 17.08 5.38
N LYS A 91 -10.36 17.83 4.50
CA LYS A 91 -10.38 17.60 3.06
C LYS A 91 -8.98 17.77 2.52
N GLU A 92 -8.36 16.66 2.13
CA GLU A 92 -7.08 16.67 1.44
C GLU A 92 -7.29 16.33 -0.03
N ARG A 93 -6.55 17.01 -0.89
CA ARG A 93 -6.47 16.63 -2.31
C ARG A 93 -5.40 15.55 -2.39
N LEU A 94 -5.74 14.35 -2.87
CA LEU A 94 -4.74 13.35 -3.23
C LEU A 94 -3.67 14.02 -4.10
N SER A 95 -2.47 14.18 -3.56
CA SER A 95 -1.33 14.58 -4.37
C SER A 95 -1.08 13.41 -5.31
N GLU A 96 -1.37 13.58 -6.60
CA GLU A 96 -0.86 12.68 -7.64
C GLU A 96 0.63 12.45 -7.35
N LEU A 97 1.08 11.19 -7.30
CA LEU A 97 2.49 10.83 -7.23
C LEU A 97 3.30 11.85 -8.05
N THR A 98 4.35 12.41 -7.47
CA THR A 98 5.21 13.45 -8.07
C THR A 98 5.60 13.15 -9.54
N ILE A 99 5.63 11.86 -9.92
CA ILE A 99 5.81 11.35 -11.28
C ILE A 99 4.73 11.88 -12.26
N GLY A 100 3.45 11.84 -11.89
CA GLY A 100 2.33 12.29 -12.72
C GLY A 100 2.33 13.80 -12.98
N VAL A 101 2.71 14.60 -11.98
CA VAL A 101 2.81 16.07 -12.11
C VAL A 101 3.95 16.46 -13.04
N HIS A 102 5.09 15.78 -12.96
CA HIS A 102 6.21 16.01 -13.87
C HIS A 102 5.89 15.57 -15.30
N LEU A 103 5.23 14.42 -15.50
CA LEU A 103 4.81 13.99 -16.84
C LEU A 103 3.79 14.96 -17.45
N LYS A 104 2.79 15.42 -16.71
CA LYS A 104 1.80 16.39 -17.22
C LYS A 104 2.47 17.71 -17.64
N LYS A 105 3.44 18.20 -16.85
CA LYS A 105 4.23 19.39 -17.22
C LYS A 105 5.07 19.16 -18.48
N ILE A 106 5.70 17.99 -18.61
CA ILE A 106 6.50 17.63 -19.78
C ILE A 106 5.61 17.54 -21.04
N VAL A 107 4.48 16.84 -20.97
CA VAL A 107 3.54 16.71 -22.09
C VAL A 107 2.97 18.07 -22.49
N SER A 108 2.62 18.93 -21.52
CA SER A 108 2.17 20.29 -21.80
C SER A 108 3.23 21.16 -22.47
N SER A 109 4.50 21.03 -22.06
CA SER A 109 5.62 21.75 -22.65
C SER A 109 5.91 21.29 -24.08
N ILE A 110 5.89 19.97 -24.33
CA ILE A 110 6.07 19.38 -25.66
C ILE A 110 4.93 19.80 -26.60
N CYS A 111 3.69 19.82 -26.11
CA CYS A 111 2.54 20.23 -26.91
C CYS A 111 2.61 21.72 -27.31
N HIS A 112 3.03 22.60 -26.39
CA HIS A 112 3.29 24.00 -26.71
C HIS A 112 4.44 24.18 -27.72
N LEU A 113 5.53 23.41 -27.59
CA LEU A 113 6.64 23.45 -28.55
C LEU A 113 6.21 22.97 -29.95
N LEU A 114 5.36 21.95 -30.04
CA LEU A 114 4.81 21.45 -31.31
C LEU A 114 3.83 22.42 -31.97
N GLN A 115 3.10 23.22 -31.18
CA GLN A 115 2.20 24.26 -31.69
C GLN A 115 2.94 25.50 -32.22
N LEU A 116 4.20 25.70 -31.83
CA LEU A 116 5.07 26.78 -32.31
C LEU A 116 5.89 26.40 -33.55
N THR A 117 5.80 25.14 -34.00
CA THR A 117 6.51 24.61 -35.18
C THR A 117 5.64 24.46 -36.43
N ASN A 118 4.40 24.96 -36.40
CA ASN A 118 3.56 25.22 -37.58
C ASN A 118 3.39 26.73 -37.75
#